data_AF-A0A059LKV6-F1
#
_entry.id   AF-A0A059LKV6-F1
#
_cell.length_a   1.000
_cell.length_b   1.000
_cell.length_c   1.000
_cell.angle_alpha   90.00
_cell.angle_beta   90.00
_cell.angle_gamma   90.00
#
_symmetry.space_group_name_H-M   'P 1'
#
loop_
_entity.id
_entity.type
_entity.pdbx_description
1 polymer ?
#
loop_
_entity_poly.entity_id
_entity_poly.type
_entity_poly.pdbx_seq_one_letter_code
_entity_poly.pdbx_strand_id
1 'polypeptide(L)'
;MATVDEARSLICELCRNLYAQGQASGTGGGISIRVGDKIVMAPSGVQKERMQPEDMFVLDRAGNIVEEPIATGSKPPKLSECAPLFQLAYDLRGAGAVLHGHSHNAVLATMLNPSSSEFVIERIEMIKGIAGHGYFDPLVVPIVENTARECELTDRLRAAMEAYPLTQAVLVRNHGVYVWGRDWVHAKTQAECYEYLFDMAVRQRVLGLSPGGTSSKRKRTEADGAAVTGQANGTRASVPASRAIVLDIEGTVAPISFVHAELFPHARAGMRAHLDQNYACPEVRDALDALAAQSREDVAAAAAGRAVAGGAPAEVPFPSEAPREQVVPAAMNALLAAMEADRKLGPLKTLQGQVWKRGFRAGELRAQLFEDVEPCLREWASVPGLQTYIFSSGSREAQRLLFQHTAGGDLRPLLQGYFDTSAGAKHEAAAYRNIALSVGADEESDLLFLTDVLAEAQAARRAGWHAKLVLRPGNKPIDEEHDFEVIRSLRDVDVRGASLFMYLTYVERLQGRWRALGTDATVEFAWTSSDQRMRISTAGPRCIAVRPCDSSLEPSDGEEDSEEEGPLSYRSQTNFMRRFETLMQQQQWPGRDAFRRASP
;
A
#
# COMPACT_ATOMS: atom_id res chain seq x y z
N MET A 1 8.98 36.31 -7.33
CA MET A 1 7.72 36.26 -6.57
C MET A 1 6.64 36.78 -7.50
N ALA A 2 5.47 36.15 -7.53
CA ALA A 2 4.36 36.61 -8.37
C ALA A 2 3.95 38.04 -7.97
N THR A 3 3.47 38.85 -8.89
CA THR A 3 2.88 40.17 -8.61
C THR A 3 1.41 40.04 -8.19
N VAL A 4 0.82 41.11 -7.67
CA VAL A 4 -0.62 41.14 -7.36
C VAL A 4 -1.47 40.90 -8.61
N ASP A 5 -1.08 41.47 -9.75
CA ASP A 5 -1.83 41.32 -11.01
C ASP A 5 -1.73 39.91 -11.61
N GLU A 6 -0.57 39.26 -11.45
CA GLU A 6 -0.41 37.85 -11.79
C GLU A 6 -1.30 36.97 -10.90
N ALA A 7 -1.36 37.25 -9.60
CA ALA A 7 -2.22 36.52 -8.67
C ALA A 7 -3.71 36.71 -8.98
N ARG A 8 -4.14 37.93 -9.35
CA ARG A 8 -5.51 38.19 -9.82
C ARG A 8 -5.86 37.35 -11.05
N SER A 9 -5.00 37.37 -12.06
CA SER A 9 -5.19 36.60 -13.29
C SER A 9 -5.26 35.10 -13.03
N LEU A 10 -4.40 34.61 -12.14
CA LEU A 10 -4.36 33.20 -11.74
C LEU A 10 -5.61 32.79 -10.94
N ILE A 11 -6.10 33.63 -10.02
CA ILE A 11 -7.34 33.35 -9.28
C ILE A 11 -8.52 33.22 -10.25
N CYS A 12 -8.62 34.07 -11.28
CA CYS A 12 -9.66 33.93 -12.32
C CYS A 12 -9.57 32.58 -13.05
N GLU A 13 -8.35 32.16 -13.42
CA GLU A 13 -8.12 30.86 -14.07
C GLU A 13 -8.51 29.69 -13.14
N LEU A 14 -8.07 29.72 -11.89
CA LEU A 14 -8.36 28.67 -10.92
C LEU A 14 -9.85 28.61 -10.58
N CYS A 15 -10.55 29.74 -10.45
CA CYS A 15 -11.99 29.75 -10.26
C CYS A 15 -12.75 29.13 -11.46
N ARG A 16 -12.30 29.38 -12.70
CA ARG A 16 -12.84 28.69 -13.89
C ARG A 16 -12.61 27.18 -13.82
N ASN A 17 -11.42 26.77 -13.42
CA ASN A 17 -11.08 25.35 -13.27
C ASN A 17 -11.94 24.65 -12.20
N LEU A 18 -12.08 25.26 -11.01
CA LEU A 18 -12.91 24.74 -9.92
C LEU A 18 -14.38 24.64 -10.32
N TYR A 19 -14.90 25.63 -11.06
CA TYR A 19 -16.26 25.59 -11.58
C TYR A 19 -16.45 24.45 -12.58
N ALA A 20 -15.53 24.29 -13.54
CA ALA A 20 -15.59 23.22 -14.54
C ALA A 20 -15.50 21.82 -13.91
N GLN A 21 -14.81 21.67 -12.78
CA GLN A 21 -14.72 20.43 -12.00
C GLN A 21 -15.90 20.22 -11.04
N GLY A 22 -16.85 21.17 -10.95
CA GLY A 22 -18.00 21.08 -10.05
C GLY A 22 -17.66 21.30 -8.58
N GLN A 23 -16.49 21.85 -8.26
CA GLN A 23 -16.07 22.18 -6.89
C GLN A 23 -16.58 23.55 -6.43
N ALA A 24 -16.92 24.42 -7.38
CA ALA A 24 -17.61 25.68 -7.15
C ALA A 24 -18.85 25.75 -8.03
N SER A 25 -19.94 26.32 -7.52
CA SER A 25 -21.18 26.49 -8.28
C SER A 25 -21.95 27.73 -7.84
N GLY A 26 -22.71 28.32 -8.76
CA GLY A 26 -23.43 29.57 -8.52
C GLY A 26 -22.48 30.70 -8.12
N THR A 27 -22.50 31.08 -6.84
CA THR A 27 -21.62 32.13 -6.27
C THR A 27 -20.73 31.62 -5.15
N GLY A 28 -20.81 30.32 -4.84
CA GLY A 28 -20.13 29.68 -3.72
C GLY A 28 -18.74 29.15 -4.08
N GLY A 29 -17.90 28.99 -3.06
CA GLY A 29 -16.50 28.60 -3.20
C GLY A 29 -15.59 29.74 -3.68
N GLY A 30 -14.30 29.45 -3.77
CA GLY A 30 -13.31 30.41 -4.23
C GLY A 30 -11.89 30.07 -3.81
N ILE A 31 -10.96 30.93 -4.20
CA ILE A 31 -9.55 30.82 -3.85
C ILE A 31 -9.01 32.19 -3.46
N SER A 32 -8.07 32.20 -2.53
CA SER A 32 -7.28 33.36 -2.16
C SER A 32 -5.79 33.03 -2.20
N ILE A 33 -4.97 33.98 -2.64
CA ILE A 33 -3.51 33.82 -2.78
C ILE A 33 -2.81 34.97 -2.05
N ARG A 34 -1.78 34.62 -1.28
CA ARG A 34 -0.90 35.57 -0.59
C ARG A 34 0.31 35.90 -1.46
N VAL A 35 0.56 37.19 -1.66
CA VAL A 35 1.68 37.74 -2.43
C VAL A 35 2.47 38.70 -1.53
N GLY A 36 3.56 38.19 -0.96
CA GLY A 36 4.34 38.94 0.03
C GLY A 36 3.49 39.26 1.27
N ASP A 37 3.24 40.55 1.50
CA ASP A 37 2.42 41.07 2.60
C ASP A 37 0.99 41.42 2.19
N LYS A 38 0.60 41.09 0.96
CA LYS A 38 -0.74 41.30 0.42
C LYS A 38 -1.47 39.97 0.21
N ILE A 39 -2.79 40.00 0.31
CA ILE A 39 -3.67 38.85 0.06
C ILE A 39 -4.68 39.26 -1.01
N VAL A 40 -4.82 38.48 -2.08
CA VAL A 40 -5.78 38.74 -3.15
C VAL A 40 -7.01 37.85 -2.94
N MET A 41 -8.20 38.46 -3.00
CA MET A 41 -9.45 37.77 -2.70
C MET A 41 -10.62 38.22 -3.57
N ALA A 42 -11.46 37.26 -3.95
CA ALA A 42 -12.66 37.48 -4.74
C ALA A 42 -13.82 38.10 -3.93
N PRO A 43 -14.70 38.89 -4.57
CA PRO A 43 -15.89 39.46 -3.96
C PRO A 43 -16.95 38.39 -3.65
N SER A 44 -17.83 38.64 -2.70
CA SER A 44 -18.97 37.79 -2.37
C SER A 44 -20.08 37.88 -3.42
N GLY A 45 -20.82 36.78 -3.63
CA GLY A 45 -22.06 36.79 -4.42
C GLY A 45 -21.88 36.97 -5.94
N VAL A 46 -20.67 36.78 -6.48
CA VAL A 46 -20.39 36.86 -7.92
C VAL A 46 -20.18 35.47 -8.54
N GLN A 47 -20.38 35.39 -9.85
CA GLN A 47 -20.06 34.21 -10.67
C GLN A 47 -18.53 34.08 -10.79
N LYS A 48 -17.94 33.21 -9.96
CA LYS A 48 -16.49 33.10 -9.78
C LYS A 48 -15.77 32.75 -11.09
N GLU A 49 -16.38 31.96 -11.94
CA GLU A 49 -15.86 31.53 -13.23
C GLU A 49 -15.83 32.64 -14.30
N ARG A 50 -16.51 33.76 -14.07
CA ARG A 50 -16.58 34.91 -14.99
C ARG A 50 -15.85 36.15 -14.51
N MET A 51 -15.26 36.08 -13.31
CA MET A 51 -14.50 37.19 -12.73
C MET A 51 -13.35 37.60 -13.64
N GLN A 52 -13.09 38.90 -13.69
CA GLN A 52 -11.92 39.51 -14.27
C GLN A 52 -10.92 39.91 -13.17
N PRO A 53 -9.63 40.10 -13.49
CA PRO A 53 -8.62 40.49 -12.52
C PRO A 53 -8.98 41.74 -11.69
N GLU A 54 -9.65 42.70 -12.32
CA GLU A 54 -10.05 43.99 -11.74
C GLU A 54 -11.22 43.86 -10.75
N ASP A 55 -11.88 42.69 -10.70
CA ASP A 55 -12.99 42.41 -9.79
C ASP A 55 -12.52 42.01 -8.38
N MET A 56 -11.21 41.92 -8.12
CA MET A 56 -10.67 41.40 -6.86
C MET A 56 -10.26 42.48 -5.85
N PHE A 57 -10.55 42.19 -4.59
CA PHE A 57 -10.00 42.90 -3.45
C PHE A 57 -8.54 42.53 -3.22
N VAL A 58 -7.77 43.48 -2.71
CA VAL A 58 -6.45 43.24 -2.15
C VAL A 58 -6.49 43.65 -0.69
N LEU A 59 -6.01 42.77 0.19
CA LEU A 59 -5.96 42.95 1.63
C LEU A 59 -4.50 43.02 2.10
N ASP A 60 -4.26 43.65 3.24
CA ASP A 60 -3.00 43.52 3.99
C ASP A 60 -2.96 42.22 4.81
N ARG A 61 -1.84 41.97 5.52
CA ARG A 61 -1.70 40.79 6.40
C ARG A 61 -2.71 40.74 7.55
N ALA A 62 -3.26 41.87 7.96
CA ALA A 62 -4.26 41.93 9.02
C ALA A 62 -5.69 41.75 8.48
N GLY A 63 -5.86 41.56 7.17
CA GLY A 63 -7.15 41.39 6.51
C GLY A 63 -7.86 42.71 6.18
N ASN A 64 -7.21 43.86 6.35
CA ASN A 64 -7.79 45.15 5.98
C ASN A 64 -7.72 45.34 4.46
N ILE A 65 -8.77 45.90 3.87
CA ILE A 65 -8.81 46.20 2.44
C ILE A 65 -7.83 47.33 2.13
N VAL A 66 -6.89 47.06 1.23
CA VAL A 66 -5.95 48.05 0.68
C VAL A 66 -6.30 48.45 -0.76
N GLU A 67 -7.04 47.61 -1.47
CA GLU A 67 -7.53 47.89 -2.82
C GLU A 67 -8.91 47.29 -3.02
N GLU A 68 -9.83 48.09 -3.54
CA GLU A 68 -11.20 47.68 -3.87
C GLU A 68 -11.36 47.46 -5.38
N PRO A 69 -12.26 46.56 -5.80
CA PRO A 69 -12.57 46.39 -7.21
C PRO A 69 -13.29 47.60 -7.80
N ILE A 70 -13.13 47.78 -9.11
CA ILE A 70 -13.85 48.84 -9.84
C ILE A 70 -15.33 48.46 -9.88
N ALA A 71 -16.20 49.25 -9.26
CA ALA A 71 -17.63 48.98 -9.21
C ALA A 71 -18.25 49.07 -10.63
N THR A 72 -18.57 47.92 -11.23
CA THR A 72 -19.17 47.82 -12.57
C THR A 72 -20.70 47.72 -12.55
N GLY A 73 -21.34 47.78 -11.36
CA GLY A 73 -22.79 47.61 -11.18
C GLY A 73 -23.42 48.55 -10.14
N SER A 74 -24.73 48.42 -9.93
CA SER A 74 -25.54 49.31 -9.07
C SER A 74 -25.39 49.07 -7.56
N LYS A 75 -24.67 48.03 -7.14
CA LYS A 75 -24.29 47.79 -5.75
C LYS A 75 -22.77 47.58 -5.66
N PRO A 76 -22.09 48.20 -4.68
CA PRO A 76 -20.67 48.00 -4.51
C PRO A 76 -20.38 46.52 -4.19
N PRO A 77 -19.30 45.94 -4.74
CA PRO A 77 -18.87 44.60 -4.40
C PRO A 77 -18.55 44.52 -2.91
N LYS A 78 -18.80 43.36 -2.30
CA LYS A 78 -18.48 43.11 -0.89
C LYS A 78 -17.39 42.06 -0.81
N LEU A 79 -16.51 42.16 0.17
CA LEU A 79 -15.54 41.11 0.46
C LEU A 79 -16.27 39.80 0.81
N SER A 80 -15.67 38.66 0.45
CA SER A 80 -16.19 37.33 0.78
C SER A 80 -16.32 37.12 2.30
N GLU A 81 -17.38 36.44 2.74
CA GLU A 81 -17.52 36.02 4.15
C GLU A 81 -16.50 34.94 4.55
N CYS A 82 -15.83 34.31 3.57
CA CYS A 82 -14.72 33.39 3.80
C CYS A 82 -13.42 34.12 4.24
N ALA A 83 -13.36 35.46 4.15
CA ALA A 83 -12.15 36.23 4.46
C ALA A 83 -11.51 35.90 5.82
N PRO A 84 -12.24 35.95 6.96
CA PRO A 84 -11.68 35.56 8.26
C PRO A 84 -11.22 34.09 8.29
N LEU A 85 -11.89 33.20 7.55
CA LEU A 85 -11.55 31.77 7.51
C LEU A 85 -10.26 31.52 6.71
N PHE A 86 -10.05 32.23 5.61
CA PHE A 86 -8.81 32.19 4.85
C PHE A 86 -7.65 32.81 5.64
N GLN A 87 -7.92 33.88 6.39
CA GLN A 87 -6.94 34.50 7.27
C GLN A 87 -6.39 33.50 8.30
N LEU A 88 -7.23 32.64 8.89
CA LEU A 88 -6.78 31.59 9.81
C LEU A 88 -5.71 30.67 9.19
N ALA A 89 -5.88 30.28 7.92
CA ALA A 89 -4.90 29.44 7.24
C ALA A 89 -3.60 30.20 6.96
N TYR A 90 -3.65 31.50 6.66
CA TYR A 90 -2.43 32.29 6.55
C TYR A 90 -1.69 32.42 7.89
N ASP A 91 -2.42 32.63 8.99
CA ASP A 91 -1.84 32.88 10.30
C ASP A 91 -1.36 31.60 11.00
N LEU A 92 -2.19 30.55 11.03
CA LEU A 92 -1.92 29.31 11.78
C LEU A 92 -1.14 28.26 11.00
N ARG A 93 -1.07 28.41 9.67
CA ARG A 93 -0.42 27.41 8.79
C ARG A 93 0.66 28.00 7.89
N GLY A 94 0.85 29.32 7.91
CA GLY A 94 1.80 29.97 7.00
C GLY A 94 1.45 29.74 5.53
N ALA A 95 0.16 29.58 5.21
CA ALA A 95 -0.28 29.26 3.86
C ALA A 95 0.17 30.33 2.83
N GLY A 96 0.32 29.90 1.59
CA GLY A 96 0.48 30.77 0.42
C GLY A 96 -0.80 30.87 -0.41
N ALA A 97 -1.68 29.87 -0.32
CA ALA A 97 -3.00 29.89 -0.96
C ALA A 97 -4.00 29.06 -0.16
N VAL A 98 -5.29 29.43 -0.28
CA VAL A 98 -6.42 28.78 0.40
C VAL A 98 -7.56 28.65 -0.58
N LEU A 99 -8.16 27.46 -0.66
CA LEU A 99 -9.31 27.13 -1.48
C LEU A 99 -10.51 26.79 -0.60
N HIS A 100 -11.69 27.16 -1.07
CA HIS A 100 -12.97 26.70 -0.55
C HIS A 100 -13.81 26.13 -1.68
N GLY A 101 -14.32 24.91 -1.48
CA GLY A 101 -15.17 24.22 -2.43
C GLY A 101 -16.44 23.67 -1.78
N HIS A 102 -17.50 23.56 -2.58
CA HIS A 102 -18.82 23.01 -2.24
C HIS A 102 -19.12 21.76 -3.07
N SER A 103 -18.10 20.95 -3.36
CA SER A 103 -18.30 19.73 -4.16
C SER A 103 -19.31 18.80 -3.49
N HIS A 104 -20.11 18.10 -4.30
CA HIS A 104 -21.05 17.12 -3.77
C HIS A 104 -20.34 16.03 -2.96
N ASN A 105 -19.12 15.64 -3.35
CA ASN A 105 -18.37 14.60 -2.64
C ASN A 105 -17.92 15.05 -1.26
N ALA A 106 -17.41 16.28 -1.12
CA ALA A 106 -17.08 16.83 0.20
C ALA A 106 -18.33 16.89 1.10
N VAL A 107 -19.45 17.34 0.57
CA VAL A 107 -20.73 17.37 1.30
C VAL A 107 -21.16 15.97 1.72
N LEU A 108 -21.20 15.02 0.80
CA LEU A 108 -21.62 13.63 1.07
C LEU A 108 -20.65 12.91 2.02
N ALA A 109 -19.34 13.18 1.94
CA ALA A 109 -18.35 12.63 2.85
C ALA A 109 -18.66 12.99 4.32
N THR A 110 -19.16 14.21 4.59
CA THR A 110 -19.61 14.59 5.94
C THR A 110 -20.87 13.88 6.41
N MET A 111 -21.63 13.27 5.48
CA MET A 111 -22.88 12.57 5.75
C MET A 111 -22.70 11.05 5.88
N LEU A 112 -21.56 10.49 5.48
CA LEU A 112 -21.30 9.04 5.53
C LEU A 112 -21.43 8.47 6.95
N ASN A 113 -21.03 9.26 7.95
CA ASN A 113 -21.23 8.96 9.36
C ASN A 113 -21.67 10.24 10.11
N PRO A 114 -22.99 10.49 10.23
CA PRO A 114 -23.51 11.74 10.79
C PRO A 114 -23.12 12.01 12.25
N SER A 115 -22.76 10.98 13.02
CA SER A 115 -22.32 11.12 14.41
C SER A 115 -20.82 11.33 14.57
N SER A 116 -20.04 11.20 13.48
CA SER A 116 -18.59 11.42 13.51
C SER A 116 -18.23 12.89 13.36
N SER A 117 -17.22 13.33 14.11
CA SER A 117 -16.55 14.63 13.93
C SER A 117 -15.30 14.53 13.05
N GLU A 118 -15.02 13.35 12.51
CA GLU A 118 -13.88 13.08 11.64
C GLU A 118 -14.35 12.31 10.40
N PHE A 119 -13.84 12.70 9.24
CA PHE A 119 -13.81 11.85 8.05
C PHE A 119 -12.49 11.09 8.07
N VAL A 120 -12.56 9.76 7.93
CA VAL A 120 -11.39 8.88 7.90
C VAL A 120 -11.46 8.02 6.66
N ILE A 121 -10.38 8.02 5.89
CA ILE A 121 -10.17 7.13 4.74
C ILE A 121 -8.74 6.63 4.76
N GLU A 122 -8.55 5.37 4.39
CA GLU A 122 -7.24 4.73 4.38
C GLU A 122 -7.05 3.91 3.11
N ARG A 123 -5.79 3.58 2.78
CA ARG A 123 -5.45 2.62 1.72
C ARG A 123 -5.94 3.03 0.32
N ILE A 124 -6.04 4.33 0.05
CA ILE A 124 -6.30 4.90 -1.28
C ILE A 124 -5.07 5.67 -1.76
N GLU A 125 -4.62 5.38 -2.98
CA GLU A 125 -3.36 5.89 -3.58
C GLU A 125 -3.20 7.41 -3.48
N MET A 126 -4.31 8.15 -3.64
CA MET A 126 -4.34 9.61 -3.62
C MET A 126 -4.03 10.23 -2.25
N ILE A 127 -3.99 9.44 -1.15
CA ILE A 127 -3.56 9.93 0.17
C ILE A 127 -2.10 10.43 0.12
N LYS A 128 -1.23 9.85 -0.71
CA LYS A 128 0.16 10.30 -0.88
C LYS A 128 0.29 11.72 -1.44
N GLY A 129 -0.77 12.21 -2.10
CA GLY A 129 -0.83 13.59 -2.56
C GLY A 129 -1.09 14.57 -1.42
N ILE A 130 -1.51 14.10 -0.24
CA ILE A 130 -1.72 14.91 0.95
C ILE A 130 -0.39 15.12 1.69
N ALA A 131 -0.10 16.37 2.03
CA ALA A 131 1.16 16.72 2.67
C ALA A 131 1.32 15.95 3.99
N GLY A 132 2.49 15.32 4.15
CA GLY A 132 2.81 14.57 5.36
C GLY A 132 2.13 13.20 5.48
N HIS A 133 1.50 12.68 4.41
CA HIS A 133 0.85 11.36 4.41
C HIS A 133 1.42 10.44 3.33
N GLY A 134 1.59 9.17 3.67
CA GLY A 134 1.86 8.04 2.78
C GLY A 134 0.59 7.24 2.46
N TYR A 135 0.72 6.22 1.60
CA TYR A 135 -0.44 5.41 1.14
C TYR A 135 -1.16 4.67 2.28
N PHE A 136 -0.41 4.18 3.28
CA PHE A 136 -0.95 3.43 4.40
C PHE A 136 -1.28 4.31 5.62
N ASP A 137 -0.96 5.60 5.59
CA ASP A 137 -1.38 6.51 6.66
C ASP A 137 -2.90 6.73 6.56
N PRO A 138 -3.65 6.60 7.67
CA PRO A 138 -5.06 6.97 7.66
C PRO A 138 -5.15 8.49 7.51
N LEU A 139 -5.86 8.94 6.48
CA LEU A 139 -6.16 10.35 6.33
C LEU A 139 -7.34 10.69 7.23
N VAL A 140 -7.10 11.55 8.22
CA VAL A 140 -8.13 12.10 9.10
C VAL A 140 -8.38 13.56 8.75
N VAL A 141 -9.62 13.88 8.39
CA VAL A 141 -10.06 15.25 8.10
C VAL A 141 -11.13 15.63 9.13
N PRO A 142 -10.89 16.67 9.96
CA PRO A 142 -11.88 17.10 10.93
C PRO A 142 -13.12 17.66 10.22
N ILE A 143 -14.29 17.36 10.80
CA ILE A 143 -15.60 17.85 10.38
C ILE A 143 -16.12 18.80 11.46
N VAL A 144 -16.36 20.05 11.11
CA VAL A 144 -17.03 21.02 11.98
C VAL A 144 -18.51 21.16 11.62
N GLU A 145 -19.34 21.45 12.60
CA GLU A 145 -20.76 21.73 12.38
C GLU A 145 -20.95 23.09 11.70
N ASN A 146 -21.82 23.13 10.68
CA ASN A 146 -22.13 24.36 9.95
C ASN A 146 -22.91 25.34 10.84
N THR A 147 -22.87 26.62 10.46
CA THR A 147 -23.61 27.73 11.08
C THR A 147 -24.38 28.50 10.01
N ALA A 148 -25.35 29.32 10.42
CA ALA A 148 -26.14 30.12 9.48
C ALA A 148 -25.30 31.19 8.77
N ARG A 149 -24.20 31.62 9.39
CA ARG A 149 -23.24 32.59 8.84
C ARG A 149 -21.83 32.04 8.89
N GLU A 150 -21.08 32.19 7.81
CA GLU A 150 -19.72 31.65 7.68
C GLU A 150 -18.74 32.25 8.69
N CYS A 151 -18.91 33.55 9.02
CA CYS A 151 -18.03 34.23 9.98
C CYS A 151 -18.07 33.59 11.38
N GLU A 152 -19.17 32.92 11.75
CA GLU A 152 -19.33 32.20 13.03
C GLU A 152 -18.57 30.86 13.05
N LEU A 153 -18.07 30.39 11.91
CA LEU A 153 -17.25 29.17 11.83
C LEU A 153 -15.81 29.40 12.29
N THR A 154 -15.35 30.65 12.39
CA THR A 154 -13.95 31.01 12.63
C THR A 154 -13.36 30.30 13.85
N ASP A 155 -14.03 30.33 15.00
CA ASP A 155 -13.52 29.71 16.24
C ASP A 155 -13.47 28.17 16.14
N ARG A 156 -14.45 27.57 15.45
CA ARG A 156 -14.49 26.11 15.23
C ARG A 156 -13.39 25.66 14.28
N LEU A 157 -13.16 26.42 13.19
CA LEU A 157 -12.07 26.16 12.26
C LEU A 157 -10.72 26.31 12.96
N ARG A 158 -10.52 27.37 13.76
CA ARG A 158 -9.32 27.56 14.55
C ARG A 158 -9.05 26.35 15.46
N ALA A 159 -10.04 25.92 16.24
CA ALA A 159 -9.91 24.78 17.13
C ALA A 159 -9.61 23.48 16.38
N ALA A 160 -10.26 23.25 15.23
CA ALA A 160 -9.97 22.10 14.36
C ALA A 160 -8.55 22.17 13.78
N MET A 161 -8.08 23.33 13.36
CA MET A 161 -6.71 23.48 12.91
C MET A 161 -5.75 23.20 14.06
N GLU A 162 -5.93 23.76 15.25
CA GLU A 162 -5.02 23.50 16.37
C GLU A 162 -4.97 22.02 16.78
N ALA A 163 -6.12 21.33 16.79
CA ALA A 163 -6.20 19.91 17.16
C ALA A 163 -5.62 18.96 16.09
N TYR A 164 -5.66 19.35 14.81
CA TYR A 164 -5.20 18.52 13.69
C TYR A 164 -4.07 19.23 12.92
N PRO A 165 -2.84 19.25 13.46
CA PRO A 165 -1.72 20.00 12.86
C PRO A 165 -1.24 19.42 11.52
N LEU A 166 -1.49 18.14 11.26
CA LEU A 166 -1.00 17.43 10.07
C LEU A 166 -1.95 17.50 8.87
N THR A 167 -3.23 17.87 9.08
CA THR A 167 -4.19 17.98 7.96
C THR A 167 -4.01 19.29 7.19
N GLN A 168 -4.33 19.28 5.90
CA GLN A 168 -4.39 20.47 5.05
C GLN A 168 -5.83 20.89 4.75
N ALA A 169 -6.82 20.26 5.40
CA ALA A 169 -8.22 20.55 5.16
C ALA A 169 -9.10 20.47 6.41
N VAL A 170 -10.20 21.22 6.38
CA VAL A 170 -11.32 21.10 7.33
C VAL A 170 -12.61 20.97 6.53
N LEU A 171 -13.40 19.94 6.83
CA LEU A 171 -14.74 19.75 6.30
C LEU A 171 -15.75 20.53 7.15
N VAL A 172 -16.75 21.13 6.49
CA VAL A 172 -17.89 21.77 7.14
C VAL A 172 -19.14 20.95 6.78
N ARG A 173 -19.83 20.43 7.81
CA ARG A 173 -20.94 19.49 7.62
C ARG A 173 -22.01 20.08 6.72
N ASN A 174 -22.45 19.32 5.71
CA ASN A 174 -23.49 19.74 4.75
C ASN A 174 -23.15 21.02 3.95
N HIS A 175 -21.88 21.42 3.88
CA HIS A 175 -21.47 22.69 3.25
C HIS A 175 -20.33 22.48 2.25
N GLY A 176 -19.20 21.94 2.69
CA GLY A 176 -18.04 21.82 1.81
C GLY A 176 -16.72 21.65 2.57
N VAL A 177 -15.63 22.12 1.96
CA VAL A 177 -14.27 21.94 2.49
C VAL A 177 -13.45 23.23 2.35
N TYR A 178 -12.60 23.49 3.33
CA TYR A 178 -11.52 24.48 3.26
C TYR A 178 -10.19 23.75 3.16
N VAL A 179 -9.36 24.10 2.18
CA VAL A 179 -8.06 23.46 1.90
C VAL A 179 -6.99 24.53 1.75
N TRP A 180 -5.80 24.31 2.30
CA TRP A 180 -4.68 25.26 2.18
C TRP A 180 -3.38 24.59 1.73
N GLY A 181 -2.45 25.41 1.27
CA GLY A 181 -1.12 24.96 0.87
C GLY A 181 -0.10 26.09 0.91
N ARG A 182 1.19 25.70 0.89
CA ARG A 182 2.34 26.62 0.93
C ARG A 182 2.40 27.60 -0.26
N ASP A 183 1.76 27.23 -1.37
CA ASP A 183 1.58 28.02 -2.59
C ASP A 183 0.31 27.52 -3.30
N TRP A 184 -0.08 28.17 -4.40
CA TRP A 184 -1.30 27.82 -5.13
C TRP A 184 -1.23 26.44 -5.80
N VAL A 185 -0.05 26.00 -6.26
CA VAL A 185 0.14 24.69 -6.90
C VAL A 185 -0.14 23.62 -5.86
N HIS A 186 0.47 23.77 -4.68
CA HIS A 186 0.30 22.85 -3.58
C HIS A 186 -1.15 22.84 -3.08
N ALA A 187 -1.77 24.01 -2.85
CA ALA A 187 -3.15 24.09 -2.40
C ALA A 187 -4.13 23.44 -3.40
N LYS A 188 -3.91 23.63 -4.70
CA LYS A 188 -4.68 22.96 -5.77
C LYS A 188 -4.49 21.44 -5.74
N THR A 189 -3.24 20.97 -5.66
CA THR A 189 -2.94 19.53 -5.58
C THR A 189 -3.61 18.88 -4.36
N GLN A 190 -3.53 19.53 -3.19
CA GLN A 190 -4.23 19.07 -1.98
C GLN A 190 -5.73 18.97 -2.21
N ALA A 191 -6.36 20.01 -2.76
CA ALA A 191 -7.80 20.05 -3.00
C ALA A 191 -8.28 18.94 -3.95
N GLU A 192 -7.56 18.69 -5.04
CA GLU A 192 -7.90 17.61 -5.99
C GLU A 192 -7.70 16.22 -5.39
N CYS A 193 -6.69 16.03 -4.53
CA CYS A 193 -6.50 14.76 -3.81
C CYS A 193 -7.63 14.52 -2.80
N TYR A 194 -7.98 15.53 -1.99
CA TYR A 194 -9.12 15.44 -1.07
C TYR A 194 -10.43 15.13 -1.82
N GLU A 195 -10.69 15.81 -2.93
CA GLU A 195 -11.89 15.59 -3.74
C GLU A 195 -11.98 14.14 -4.24
N TYR A 196 -10.89 13.59 -4.77
CA TYR A 196 -10.83 12.19 -5.17
C TYR A 196 -11.13 11.24 -4.00
N LEU A 197 -10.55 11.52 -2.84
CA LEU A 197 -10.71 10.68 -1.65
C LEU A 197 -12.14 10.72 -1.12
N PHE A 198 -12.78 11.88 -1.15
CA PHE A 198 -14.20 12.02 -0.79
C PHE A 198 -15.10 11.24 -1.77
N ASP A 199 -14.87 11.38 -3.08
CA ASP A 199 -15.61 10.61 -4.11
C ASP A 199 -15.45 9.10 -3.90
N MET A 200 -14.22 8.65 -3.63
CA MET A 200 -13.93 7.24 -3.39
C MET A 200 -14.67 6.70 -2.17
N ALA A 201 -14.65 7.41 -1.04
CA ALA A 201 -15.35 6.99 0.17
C ALA A 201 -16.87 6.91 -0.03
N VAL A 202 -17.43 7.89 -0.76
CA VAL A 202 -18.86 7.89 -1.09
C VAL A 202 -19.21 6.71 -1.99
N ARG A 203 -18.43 6.45 -3.04
CA ARG A 203 -18.64 5.32 -3.95
C ARG A 203 -18.47 3.98 -3.27
N GLN A 204 -17.47 3.82 -2.40
CA GLN A 204 -17.28 2.62 -1.60
C GLN A 204 -18.55 2.33 -0.78
N ARG A 205 -19.09 3.34 -0.09
CA ARG A 205 -20.32 3.17 0.69
C ARG A 205 -21.51 2.76 -0.17
N VAL A 206 -21.70 3.38 -1.33
CA VAL A 206 -22.77 3.04 -2.29
C VAL A 206 -22.64 1.59 -2.77
N LEU A 207 -21.41 1.11 -3.00
CA LEU A 207 -21.12 -0.25 -3.43
C LEU A 207 -21.11 -1.27 -2.27
N GLY A 208 -21.40 -0.85 -1.03
CA GLY A 208 -21.36 -1.71 0.15
C GLY A 208 -19.94 -2.08 0.62
N LEU A 209 -18.91 -1.38 0.12
CA LEU A 209 -17.54 -1.48 0.59
C LEU A 209 -17.35 -0.54 1.79
N SER A 210 -16.54 -0.95 2.77
CA SER A 210 -16.25 -0.11 3.93
C SER A 210 -15.11 0.87 3.61
N PRO A 211 -15.30 2.20 3.82
CA PRO A 211 -14.24 3.19 3.54
C PRO A 211 -13.04 3.15 4.50
N GLY A 212 -13.17 2.41 5.60
CA GLY A 212 -12.07 2.04 6.48
C GLY A 212 -12.14 0.54 6.78
N GLY A 213 -10.99 -0.12 6.87
CA GLY A 213 -10.89 -1.41 7.54
C GLY A 213 -11.50 -1.27 8.93
N THR A 214 -12.24 -2.30 9.36
CA THR A 214 -12.98 -2.33 10.63
C THR A 214 -12.11 -1.88 11.80
N SER A 215 -12.31 -0.65 12.29
CA SER A 215 -11.67 -0.17 13.51
C SER A 215 -12.44 -0.70 14.73
N SER A 216 -11.77 -1.55 15.51
CA SER A 216 -12.18 -1.82 16.88
C SER A 216 -11.98 -0.54 17.71
N LYS A 217 -13.01 -0.18 18.46
CA LYS A 217 -13.13 1.02 19.29
C LYS A 217 -11.83 1.35 20.05
N ARG A 218 -11.27 2.53 19.79
CA ARG A 218 -10.24 3.18 20.60
C ARG A 218 -10.78 3.36 22.03
N LYS A 219 -10.21 2.65 23.00
CA LYS A 219 -10.53 2.80 24.43
C LYS A 219 -9.89 4.09 24.92
N ARG A 220 -10.71 5.07 25.32
CA ARG A 220 -10.24 6.25 26.08
C ARG A 220 -9.54 5.76 27.35
N THR A 221 -8.32 6.22 27.56
CA THR A 221 -7.57 6.05 28.80
C THR A 221 -8.18 6.95 29.87
N GLU A 222 -8.78 6.34 30.88
CA GLU A 222 -8.85 6.90 32.23
C GLU A 222 -7.89 6.11 33.10
N ALA A 223 -6.98 6.83 33.75
CA ALA A 223 -6.04 6.32 34.71
C ALA A 223 -6.74 6.08 36.06
N ASP A 224 -6.52 4.91 36.67
CA ASP A 224 -5.92 4.78 38.00
C ASP A 224 -6.13 3.37 38.60
N GLY A 225 -5.05 2.84 39.18
CA GLY A 225 -5.08 2.03 40.40
C GLY A 225 -5.46 0.54 40.30
N ALA A 226 -4.45 -0.33 40.38
CA ALA A 226 -4.27 -1.33 41.45
C ALA A 226 -3.69 -2.66 40.93
N ALA A 227 -2.54 -3.02 41.51
CA ALA A 227 -1.86 -4.29 41.32
C ALA A 227 -2.65 -5.46 41.93
N VAL A 228 -2.73 -6.58 41.22
CA VAL A 228 -2.98 -7.91 41.82
C VAL A 228 -2.09 -8.93 41.13
N THR A 229 -1.26 -9.57 41.96
CA THR A 229 -0.41 -10.73 41.69
C THR A 229 -1.22 -11.99 41.37
N GLY A 230 -0.81 -12.78 40.38
CA GLY A 230 -1.42 -14.07 40.08
C GLY A 230 -0.59 -14.96 39.16
N GLN A 231 0.09 -15.92 39.78
CA GLN A 231 0.76 -17.13 39.29
C GLN A 231 0.61 -17.57 37.82
N ALA A 232 1.79 -17.88 37.26
CA ALA A 232 1.99 -18.67 36.06
C ALA A 232 1.44 -20.10 36.19
N ASN A 233 0.78 -20.58 35.14
CA ASN A 233 0.71 -22.00 34.82
C ASN A 233 0.73 -22.17 33.30
N GLY A 234 1.52 -23.15 32.86
CA GLY A 234 2.04 -23.24 31.50
C GLY A 234 1.03 -23.61 30.43
N THR A 235 1.26 -23.02 29.25
CA THR A 235 0.83 -23.53 27.96
C THR A 235 1.92 -23.19 26.93
N ARG A 236 2.26 -24.19 26.12
CA ARG A 236 3.27 -24.16 25.04
C ARG A 236 3.19 -22.88 24.22
N ALA A 237 4.34 -22.23 24.03
CA ALA A 237 4.49 -21.08 23.14
C ALA A 237 4.08 -21.45 21.71
N SER A 238 2.96 -20.90 21.24
CA SER A 238 2.63 -20.84 19.82
C SER A 238 3.29 -19.59 19.24
N VAL A 239 4.06 -19.76 18.17
CA VAL A 239 4.58 -18.67 17.33
C VAL A 239 3.39 -17.83 16.82
N PRO A 240 3.46 -16.48 16.80
CA PRO A 240 2.40 -15.66 16.23
C PRO A 240 2.22 -16.02 14.76
N ALA A 241 0.97 -16.03 14.28
CA ALA A 241 0.68 -16.20 12.86
C ALA A 241 1.18 -14.95 12.11
N SER A 242 2.39 -15.01 11.56
CA SER A 242 2.96 -13.93 10.76
C SER A 242 2.01 -13.54 9.63
N ARG A 243 1.70 -12.25 9.52
CA ARG A 243 0.80 -11.70 8.49
C ARG A 243 1.48 -11.47 7.16
N ALA A 244 2.81 -11.38 7.13
CA ALA A 244 3.54 -11.34 5.87
C ALA A 244 4.81 -12.19 5.88
N ILE A 245 5.06 -12.84 4.74
CA ILE A 245 6.27 -13.59 4.44
C ILE A 245 7.07 -12.81 3.42
N VAL A 246 8.35 -12.58 3.69
CA VAL A 246 9.28 -11.93 2.77
C VAL A 246 10.35 -12.93 2.38
N LEU A 247 10.55 -13.11 1.08
CA LEU A 247 11.45 -14.10 0.51
C LEU A 247 12.67 -13.43 -0.11
N ASP A 248 13.84 -13.95 0.20
CA ASP A 248 15.01 -13.75 -0.65
C ASP A 248 14.88 -14.55 -1.97
N ILE A 249 15.71 -14.22 -2.96
CA ILE A 249 15.75 -14.91 -4.26
C ILE A 249 16.84 -15.97 -4.29
N GLU A 250 18.09 -15.55 -4.33
CA GLU A 250 19.25 -16.42 -4.57
C GLU A 250 19.45 -17.34 -3.37
N GLY A 251 19.62 -18.64 -3.61
CA GLY A 251 19.77 -19.62 -2.52
C GLY A 251 18.50 -19.90 -1.72
N THR A 252 17.39 -19.20 -1.99
CA THR A 252 16.13 -19.32 -1.25
C THR A 252 14.98 -19.82 -2.14
N VAL A 253 14.59 -19.06 -3.16
CA VAL A 253 13.56 -19.45 -4.15
C VAL A 253 14.15 -19.87 -5.50
N ALA A 254 15.37 -19.43 -5.81
CA ALA A 254 16.10 -19.76 -7.03
C ALA A 254 17.51 -20.29 -6.68
N PRO A 255 18.07 -21.25 -7.45
CA PRO A 255 19.44 -21.70 -7.23
C PRO A 255 20.45 -20.55 -7.40
N ILE A 256 21.47 -20.49 -6.53
CA ILE A 256 22.58 -19.51 -6.66
C ILE A 256 23.25 -19.64 -8.04
N SER A 257 23.36 -20.87 -8.54
CA SER A 257 23.92 -21.15 -9.86
C SER A 257 23.14 -20.48 -11.00
N PHE A 258 21.82 -20.31 -10.90
CA PHE A 258 21.05 -19.72 -11.99
C PHE A 258 21.45 -18.25 -12.26
N VAL A 259 21.69 -17.46 -11.21
CA VAL A 259 22.09 -16.06 -11.38
C VAL A 259 23.49 -15.95 -11.96
N HIS A 260 24.44 -16.71 -11.41
CA HIS A 260 25.84 -16.64 -11.83
C HIS A 260 26.15 -17.39 -13.13
N ALA A 261 25.43 -18.48 -13.44
CA ALA A 261 25.68 -19.32 -14.60
C ALA A 261 24.77 -19.03 -15.80
N GLU A 262 23.63 -18.34 -15.61
CA GLU A 262 22.72 -18.02 -16.72
C GLU A 262 22.51 -16.52 -16.90
N LEU A 263 22.07 -15.79 -15.88
CA LEU A 263 21.73 -14.36 -16.03
C LEU A 263 22.95 -13.49 -16.37
N PHE A 264 24.05 -13.60 -15.62
CA PHE A 264 25.25 -12.80 -15.90
C PHE A 264 25.92 -13.18 -17.23
N PRO A 265 26.12 -14.47 -17.57
CA PRO A 265 26.63 -14.85 -18.88
C PRO A 265 25.75 -14.39 -20.04
N HIS A 266 24.42 -14.47 -19.90
CA HIS A 266 23.50 -13.97 -20.92
C HIS A 266 23.62 -12.45 -21.12
N ALA A 267 23.69 -11.67 -20.03
CA ALA A 267 23.95 -10.24 -20.13
C ALA A 267 25.28 -9.95 -20.82
N ARG A 268 26.36 -10.66 -20.44
CA ARG A 268 27.69 -10.50 -21.03
C ARG A 268 27.69 -10.78 -22.54
N ALA A 269 27.05 -11.87 -22.97
CA ALA A 269 26.97 -12.25 -24.38
C ALA A 269 26.06 -11.31 -25.19
N GLY A 270 24.93 -10.89 -24.63
CA GLY A 270 23.93 -10.06 -25.29
C GLY A 270 24.25 -8.56 -25.32
N MET A 271 25.13 -8.07 -24.45
CA MET A 271 25.38 -6.62 -24.27
C MET A 271 25.76 -5.92 -25.56
N ARG A 272 26.69 -6.50 -26.34
CA ARG A 272 27.18 -5.88 -27.58
C ARG A 272 26.05 -5.71 -28.59
N ALA A 273 25.30 -6.79 -28.85
CA ALA A 273 24.19 -6.77 -29.79
C ALA A 273 23.09 -5.80 -29.33
N HIS A 274 22.85 -5.70 -28.01
CA HIS A 274 21.89 -4.76 -27.45
C HIS A 274 22.29 -3.30 -27.69
N LEU A 275 23.54 -2.95 -27.42
CA LEU A 275 24.06 -1.60 -27.67
C LEU A 275 24.04 -1.25 -29.15
N ASP A 276 24.46 -2.16 -30.03
CA ASP A 276 24.49 -1.91 -31.49
C ASP A 276 23.09 -1.69 -32.06
N GLN A 277 22.10 -2.47 -31.63
CA GLN A 277 20.73 -2.43 -32.16
C GLN A 277 19.90 -1.28 -31.58
N ASN A 278 20.17 -0.89 -30.33
CA ASN A 278 19.38 0.11 -29.61
C ASN A 278 20.14 1.41 -29.37
N TYR A 279 21.25 1.65 -30.08
CA TYR A 279 22.09 2.84 -29.87
C TYR A 279 21.32 4.15 -30.00
N ALA A 280 20.33 4.23 -30.88
CA ALA A 280 19.50 5.42 -31.08
C ALA A 280 18.39 5.60 -30.02
N CYS A 281 18.19 4.61 -29.15
CA CYS A 281 17.17 4.63 -28.10
C CYS A 281 17.58 5.63 -27.00
N PRO A 282 16.72 6.59 -26.60
CA PRO A 282 17.05 7.57 -25.55
C PRO A 282 17.55 6.91 -24.25
N GLU A 283 16.91 5.84 -23.81
CA GLU A 283 17.27 5.14 -22.58
C GLU A 283 18.65 4.47 -22.63
N VAL A 284 19.08 4.03 -23.83
CA VAL A 284 20.43 3.49 -24.05
C VAL A 284 21.44 4.63 -24.13
N ARG A 285 21.07 5.75 -24.77
CA ARG A 285 21.89 6.97 -24.83
C ARG A 285 22.17 7.51 -23.44
N ASP A 286 21.16 7.66 -22.60
CA ASP A 286 21.28 8.14 -21.23
C ASP A 286 22.17 7.22 -20.38
N ALA A 287 22.04 5.90 -20.53
CA ALA A 287 22.89 4.94 -19.83
C ALA A 287 24.35 5.01 -20.30
N LEU A 288 24.58 5.26 -21.60
CA LEU A 288 25.93 5.45 -22.15
C LEU A 288 26.53 6.80 -21.74
N ASP A 289 25.74 7.88 -21.66
CA ASP A 289 26.18 9.18 -21.13
C ASP A 289 26.57 9.07 -19.66
N ALA A 290 25.78 8.37 -18.84
CA ALA A 290 26.12 8.09 -17.45
C ALA A 290 27.38 7.22 -17.30
N LEU A 291 27.57 6.24 -18.19
CA LEU A 291 28.79 5.44 -18.22
C LEU A 291 30.02 6.26 -18.63
N ALA A 292 29.87 7.16 -19.61
CA ALA A 292 30.92 8.08 -20.04
C ALA A 292 31.35 9.00 -18.89
N ALA A 293 30.40 9.61 -18.19
CA ALA A 293 30.66 10.41 -16.99
C ALA A 293 31.40 9.60 -15.91
N GLN A 294 30.92 8.40 -15.59
CA GLN A 294 31.56 7.54 -14.60
C GLN A 294 32.99 7.15 -15.00
N SER A 295 33.24 6.89 -16.29
CA SER A 295 34.57 6.54 -16.79
C SER A 295 35.56 7.71 -16.71
N ARG A 296 35.11 8.95 -16.95
CA ARG A 296 35.93 10.16 -16.74
C ARG A 296 36.33 10.31 -15.27
N GLU A 297 35.40 10.09 -14.36
CA GLU A 297 35.67 10.12 -12.91
C GLU A 297 36.68 9.04 -12.50
N ASP A 298 36.53 7.82 -13.01
CA ASP A 298 37.45 6.70 -12.74
C ASP A 298 38.87 7.03 -13.21
N VAL A 299 39.02 7.56 -14.43
CA VAL A 299 40.32 7.96 -15.00
C VAL A 299 40.94 9.09 -14.16
N ALA A 300 40.15 10.10 -13.78
CA ALA A 300 40.63 11.19 -12.93
C ALA A 300 41.04 10.71 -11.53
N ALA A 301 40.27 9.79 -10.93
CA ALA A 301 40.59 9.19 -9.64
C ALA A 301 41.90 8.39 -9.69
N ALA A 302 42.09 7.58 -10.75
CA ALA A 302 43.31 6.82 -10.96
C ALA A 302 44.53 7.73 -11.20
N ALA A 303 44.39 8.80 -11.99
CA ALA A 303 45.44 9.80 -12.18
C ALA A 303 45.84 10.51 -10.88
N ALA A 304 44.88 10.68 -9.96
CA ALA A 304 45.10 11.21 -8.62
C ALA A 304 45.61 10.16 -7.61
N GLY A 305 45.96 8.94 -8.05
CA GLY A 305 46.48 7.86 -7.20
C GLY A 305 45.44 7.21 -6.29
N ARG A 306 44.13 7.44 -6.53
CA ARG A 306 43.05 6.79 -5.77
C ARG A 306 42.75 5.42 -6.36
N ALA A 307 42.44 4.45 -5.50
CA ALA A 307 42.09 3.11 -5.92
C ALA A 307 40.74 3.08 -6.65
N VAL A 308 40.73 2.55 -7.87
CA VAL A 308 39.52 2.24 -8.63
C VAL A 308 39.39 0.72 -8.69
N ALA A 309 38.27 0.19 -8.19
CA ALA A 309 38.01 -1.25 -8.20
C ALA A 309 38.02 -1.77 -9.65
N GLY A 310 38.83 -2.80 -9.93
CA GLY A 310 39.00 -3.35 -11.29
C GLY A 310 39.92 -2.56 -12.23
N GLY A 311 40.54 -1.47 -11.75
CA GLY A 311 41.35 -0.55 -12.57
C GLY A 311 40.49 0.47 -13.32
N ALA A 312 41.08 1.60 -13.73
CA ALA A 312 40.41 2.56 -14.59
C ALA A 312 40.45 2.07 -16.04
N PRO A 313 39.31 1.70 -16.65
CA PRO A 313 39.28 1.42 -18.09
C PRO A 313 39.58 2.71 -18.87
N ALA A 314 39.88 2.57 -20.16
CA ALA A 314 39.96 3.72 -21.05
C ALA A 314 38.64 4.52 -20.99
N GLU A 315 38.76 5.85 -21.06
CA GLU A 315 37.61 6.76 -21.04
C GLU A 315 36.62 6.38 -22.15
N VAL A 316 35.33 6.32 -21.80
CA VAL A 316 34.25 6.10 -22.75
C VAL A 316 33.84 7.47 -23.29
N PRO A 317 33.94 7.72 -24.62
CA PRO A 317 33.50 8.98 -25.19
C PRO A 317 32.00 9.17 -25.02
N PHE A 318 31.55 10.42 -24.88
CA PHE A 318 30.12 10.68 -24.82
C PHE A 318 29.48 10.34 -26.18
N PRO A 319 28.29 9.72 -26.18
CA PRO A 319 27.46 9.52 -27.36
C PRO A 319 27.22 10.78 -28.22
N SER A 320 27.32 11.99 -27.64
CA SER A 320 27.23 13.29 -28.33
C SER A 320 28.55 13.75 -28.96
N GLU A 321 29.68 13.24 -28.49
CA GLU A 321 31.04 13.67 -28.87
C GLU A 321 31.67 12.74 -29.91
N ALA A 322 31.20 11.49 -30.02
CA ALA A 322 31.78 10.48 -30.90
C ALA A 322 30.73 9.61 -31.59
N PRO A 323 31.05 9.07 -32.79
CA PRO A 323 30.16 8.15 -33.49
C PRO A 323 30.06 6.80 -32.77
N ARG A 324 28.98 6.06 -33.03
CA ARG A 324 28.68 4.74 -32.43
C ARG A 324 29.87 3.79 -32.50
N GLU A 325 30.58 3.79 -33.62
CA GLU A 325 31.72 2.92 -33.93
C GLU A 325 32.89 3.10 -32.94
N GLN A 326 32.94 4.24 -32.23
CA GLN A 326 33.93 4.52 -31.19
C GLN A 326 33.34 4.33 -29.79
N VAL A 327 32.10 4.77 -29.57
CA VAL A 327 31.43 4.71 -28.26
C VAL A 327 31.15 3.28 -27.83
N VAL A 328 30.57 2.44 -28.70
CA VAL A 328 30.14 1.08 -28.32
C VAL A 328 31.32 0.18 -27.93
N PRO A 329 32.44 0.12 -28.67
CA PRO A 329 33.60 -0.66 -28.23
C PRO A 329 34.19 -0.19 -26.89
N ALA A 330 34.29 1.13 -26.67
CA ALA A 330 34.78 1.68 -25.41
C ALA A 330 33.84 1.33 -24.24
N ALA A 331 32.54 1.53 -24.43
CA ALA A 331 31.52 1.15 -23.46
C ALA A 331 31.55 -0.34 -23.14
N MET A 332 31.70 -1.21 -24.14
CA MET A 332 31.82 -2.66 -23.92
C MET A 332 33.02 -3.02 -23.05
N ASN A 333 34.19 -2.42 -23.29
CA ASN A 333 35.36 -2.66 -22.47
C ASN A 333 35.13 -2.23 -21.01
N ALA A 334 34.55 -1.05 -20.79
CA ALA A 334 34.22 -0.55 -19.46
C ALA A 334 33.20 -1.43 -18.73
N LEU A 335 32.13 -1.86 -19.42
CA LEU A 335 31.09 -2.72 -18.86
C LEU A 335 31.64 -4.12 -18.51
N LEU A 336 32.45 -4.72 -19.38
CA LEU A 336 33.07 -6.03 -19.11
C LEU A 336 34.03 -5.97 -17.93
N ALA A 337 34.87 -4.93 -17.85
CA ALA A 337 35.75 -4.70 -16.70
C ALA A 337 34.95 -4.50 -15.41
N ALA A 338 33.85 -3.76 -15.47
CA ALA A 338 32.96 -3.56 -14.34
C ALA A 338 32.27 -4.85 -13.89
N MET A 339 31.85 -5.72 -14.82
CA MET A 339 31.30 -7.05 -14.49
C MET A 339 32.36 -7.96 -13.84
N GLU A 340 33.57 -7.99 -14.37
CA GLU A 340 34.66 -8.84 -13.86
C GLU A 340 35.11 -8.44 -12.45
N ALA A 341 35.08 -7.13 -12.16
CA ALA A 341 35.43 -6.58 -10.86
C ALA A 341 34.25 -6.43 -9.89
N ASP A 342 33.08 -7.00 -10.22
CA ASP A 342 31.82 -6.90 -9.44
C ASP A 342 31.46 -5.45 -9.04
N ARG A 343 31.70 -4.50 -9.94
CA ARG A 343 31.42 -3.08 -9.70
C ARG A 343 29.93 -2.81 -9.80
N LYS A 344 29.38 -2.20 -8.76
CA LYS A 344 27.94 -1.87 -8.65
C LYS A 344 27.60 -0.54 -9.33
N LEU A 345 27.83 -0.42 -10.63
CA LEU A 345 27.55 0.80 -11.39
C LEU A 345 26.06 0.91 -11.78
N GLY A 346 25.47 2.08 -11.60
CA GLY A 346 24.12 2.40 -12.08
C GLY A 346 23.90 2.10 -13.57
N PRO A 347 24.72 2.64 -14.50
CA PRO A 347 24.55 2.39 -15.94
C PRO A 347 24.71 0.92 -16.32
N LEU A 348 25.61 0.18 -15.65
CA LEU A 348 25.76 -1.26 -15.87
C LEU A 348 24.47 -2.01 -15.52
N LYS A 349 23.89 -1.74 -14.35
CA LYS A 349 22.63 -2.37 -13.91
C LYS A 349 21.48 -2.05 -14.85
N THR A 350 21.38 -0.80 -15.32
CA THR A 350 20.36 -0.39 -16.28
C THR A 350 20.45 -1.20 -17.58
N LEU A 351 21.65 -1.29 -18.16
CA LEU A 351 21.87 -2.01 -19.41
C LEU A 351 21.69 -3.53 -19.23
N GLN A 352 22.17 -4.11 -18.13
CA GLN A 352 21.93 -5.53 -17.81
C GLN A 352 20.42 -5.83 -17.71
N GLY A 353 19.66 -4.96 -17.03
CA GLY A 353 18.20 -5.07 -16.92
C GLY A 353 17.50 -5.08 -18.28
N GLN A 354 17.91 -4.20 -19.19
CA GLN A 354 17.35 -4.16 -20.56
C GLN A 354 17.67 -5.42 -21.36
N VAL A 355 18.90 -5.94 -21.27
CA VAL A 355 19.30 -7.19 -21.92
C VAL A 355 18.48 -8.36 -21.38
N TRP A 356 18.35 -8.50 -20.05
CA TRP A 356 17.53 -9.55 -19.45
C TRP A 356 16.06 -9.44 -19.84
N LYS A 357 15.49 -8.24 -19.84
CA LYS A 357 14.10 -7.99 -20.26
C LYS A 357 13.84 -8.51 -21.66
N ARG A 358 14.79 -8.33 -22.57
CA ARG A 358 14.71 -8.88 -23.92
C ARG A 358 14.82 -10.40 -23.91
N GLY A 359 15.83 -10.95 -23.23
CA GLY A 359 16.03 -12.41 -23.14
C GLY A 359 14.78 -13.13 -22.60
N PHE A 360 14.18 -12.61 -21.54
CA PHE A 360 12.93 -13.13 -20.97
C PHE A 360 11.73 -13.01 -21.93
N ARG A 361 11.58 -11.88 -22.63
CA ARG A 361 10.50 -11.68 -23.62
C ARG A 361 10.66 -12.54 -24.86
N ALA A 362 11.89 -12.78 -25.30
CA ALA A 362 12.21 -13.63 -26.44
C ALA A 362 12.14 -15.13 -26.08
N GLY A 363 12.01 -15.48 -24.80
CA GLY A 363 12.05 -16.87 -24.31
C GLY A 363 13.45 -17.47 -24.27
N GLU A 364 14.49 -16.66 -24.47
CA GLU A 364 15.90 -17.04 -24.37
C GLU A 364 16.34 -17.22 -22.91
N LEU A 365 15.65 -16.53 -21.98
CA LEU A 365 15.79 -16.70 -20.54
C LEU A 365 14.47 -17.18 -19.94
N ARG A 366 14.57 -18.11 -19.00
CA ARG A 366 13.44 -18.57 -18.18
C ARG A 366 13.91 -18.71 -16.74
N ALA A 367 13.11 -18.23 -15.80
CA ALA A 367 13.44 -18.31 -14.40
C ALA A 367 13.42 -19.77 -13.91
N GLN A 368 14.48 -20.17 -13.22
CA GLN A 368 14.56 -21.45 -12.54
C GLN A 368 14.27 -21.25 -11.05
N LEU A 369 13.08 -21.66 -10.63
CA LEU A 369 12.68 -21.67 -9.21
C LEU A 369 12.71 -23.11 -8.69
N PHE A 370 12.93 -23.29 -7.39
CA PHE A 370 12.78 -24.61 -6.77
C PHE A 370 11.34 -25.12 -6.86
N GLU A 371 11.16 -26.43 -6.97
CA GLU A 371 9.87 -27.08 -7.26
C GLU A 371 8.77 -26.82 -6.20
N ASP A 372 9.15 -26.53 -4.96
CA ASP A 372 8.23 -26.21 -3.87
C ASP A 372 7.76 -24.74 -3.88
N VAL A 373 8.44 -23.84 -4.60
CA VAL A 373 8.17 -22.40 -4.53
C VAL A 373 6.79 -22.05 -5.07
N GLU A 374 6.48 -22.46 -6.30
CA GLU A 374 5.19 -22.13 -6.90
C GLU A 374 4.00 -22.71 -6.11
N PRO A 375 3.99 -24.01 -5.73
CA PRO A 375 2.93 -24.56 -4.89
C PRO A 375 2.73 -23.78 -3.58
N CYS A 376 3.81 -23.43 -2.89
CA CYS A 376 3.73 -22.68 -1.63
C CYS A 376 3.22 -21.26 -1.84
N LEU A 377 3.68 -20.54 -2.88
CA LEU A 377 3.15 -19.20 -3.20
C LEU A 377 1.65 -19.23 -3.49
N ARG A 378 1.16 -20.27 -4.19
CA ARG A 378 -0.27 -20.45 -4.46
C ARG A 378 -1.05 -20.76 -3.19
N GLU A 379 -0.51 -21.59 -2.31
CA GLU A 379 -1.10 -21.90 -1.00
C GLU A 379 -1.18 -20.64 -0.15
N TRP A 380 -0.07 -19.91 0.01
CA TRP A 380 -0.01 -18.71 0.83
C TRP A 380 -0.91 -17.60 0.31
N ALA A 381 -1.00 -17.41 -1.01
CA ALA A 381 -1.94 -16.48 -1.62
C ALA A 381 -3.42 -16.84 -1.39
N SER A 382 -3.71 -18.10 -1.04
CA SER A 382 -5.06 -18.55 -0.68
C SER A 382 -5.41 -18.30 0.79
N VAL A 383 -4.43 -18.01 1.64
CA VAL A 383 -4.62 -17.72 3.07
C VAL A 383 -5.05 -16.25 3.23
N PRO A 384 -6.27 -15.97 3.71
CA PRO A 384 -6.75 -14.60 3.83
C PRO A 384 -5.90 -13.79 4.81
N GLY A 385 -5.44 -12.63 4.36
CA GLY A 385 -4.62 -11.72 5.18
C GLY A 385 -3.13 -12.05 5.20
N LEU A 386 -2.69 -13.18 4.64
CA LEU A 386 -1.28 -13.49 4.45
C LEU A 386 -0.77 -12.83 3.17
N GLN A 387 0.32 -12.08 3.28
CA GLN A 387 0.94 -11.39 2.16
C GLN A 387 2.35 -11.93 1.91
N THR A 388 2.74 -12.10 0.65
CA THR A 388 4.07 -12.56 0.26
C THR A 388 4.79 -11.50 -0.56
N TYR A 389 6.03 -11.18 -0.15
CA TYR A 389 6.88 -10.19 -0.79
C TYR A 389 8.24 -10.78 -1.14
N ILE A 390 8.97 -10.10 -2.03
CA ILE A 390 10.35 -10.45 -2.37
C ILE A 390 11.29 -9.35 -1.87
N PHE A 391 12.45 -9.71 -1.33
CA PHE A 391 13.53 -8.77 -1.01
C PHE A 391 14.88 -9.31 -1.49
N SER A 392 15.45 -8.71 -2.54
CA SER A 392 16.69 -9.16 -3.18
C SER A 392 17.61 -8.00 -3.55
N SER A 393 18.89 -8.26 -3.77
CA SER A 393 19.86 -7.26 -4.23
C SER A 393 19.62 -6.82 -5.69
N GLY A 394 18.95 -7.66 -6.49
CA GLY A 394 18.55 -7.34 -7.86
C GLY A 394 17.48 -6.25 -7.92
N SER A 395 17.45 -5.47 -9.00
CA SER A 395 16.46 -4.38 -9.17
C SER A 395 15.02 -4.92 -9.18
N ARG A 396 14.05 -4.12 -8.71
CA ARG A 396 12.63 -4.51 -8.74
C ARG A 396 12.16 -4.96 -10.13
N GLU A 397 12.68 -4.36 -11.21
CA GLU A 397 12.35 -4.77 -12.58
C GLU A 397 12.88 -6.19 -12.89
N ALA A 398 14.12 -6.51 -12.52
CA ALA A 398 14.69 -7.84 -12.70
C ALA A 398 13.92 -8.90 -11.91
N GLN A 399 13.53 -8.58 -10.67
CA GLN A 399 12.70 -9.47 -9.85
C GLN A 399 11.33 -9.74 -10.51
N ARG A 400 10.67 -8.69 -11.02
CA ARG A 400 9.39 -8.84 -11.74
C ARG A 400 9.53 -9.71 -12.99
N LEU A 401 10.62 -9.58 -13.74
CA LEU A 401 10.88 -10.42 -14.91
C LEU A 401 11.09 -11.89 -14.51
N LEU A 402 11.83 -12.14 -13.43
CA LEU A 402 12.04 -13.49 -12.89
C LEU A 402 10.70 -14.18 -12.58
N PHE A 403 9.83 -13.54 -11.81
CA PHE A 403 8.53 -14.13 -11.43
C PHE A 403 7.48 -14.08 -12.55
N GLN A 404 7.68 -13.30 -13.61
CA GLN A 404 6.80 -13.29 -14.79
C GLN A 404 7.06 -14.46 -15.73
N HIS A 405 8.32 -14.92 -15.84
CA HIS A 405 8.77 -15.86 -16.87
C HIS A 405 9.25 -17.17 -16.26
N THR A 406 8.38 -17.87 -15.52
CA THR A 406 8.72 -19.13 -14.82
C THR A 406 8.29 -20.39 -15.58
N ALA A 407 8.63 -21.57 -15.04
CA ALA A 407 8.13 -22.86 -15.51
C ALA A 407 6.58 -22.94 -15.51
N GLY A 408 5.94 -22.50 -14.44
CA GLY A 408 4.48 -22.50 -14.28
C GLY A 408 3.77 -21.21 -14.73
N GLY A 409 4.45 -20.36 -15.49
CA GLY A 409 3.88 -19.12 -16.03
C GLY A 409 4.14 -17.88 -15.16
N ASP A 410 3.22 -16.92 -15.20
CA ASP A 410 3.35 -15.65 -14.47
C ASP A 410 2.89 -15.79 -13.02
N LEU A 411 3.84 -15.76 -12.08
CA LEU A 411 3.62 -15.86 -10.65
C LEU A 411 3.46 -14.50 -9.96
N ARG A 412 3.64 -13.37 -10.67
CA ARG A 412 3.50 -12.04 -10.08
C ARG A 412 2.15 -11.79 -9.39
N PRO A 413 1.00 -12.34 -9.85
CA PRO A 413 -0.26 -12.18 -9.14
C PRO A 413 -0.29 -12.78 -7.72
N LEU A 414 0.64 -13.69 -7.40
CA LEU A 414 0.76 -14.31 -6.08
C LEU A 414 1.59 -13.47 -5.10
N LEU A 415 2.27 -12.43 -5.58
CA LEU A 415 3.18 -11.58 -4.82
C LEU A 415 2.60 -10.17 -4.66
N GLN A 416 2.72 -9.60 -3.46
CA GLN A 416 2.21 -8.27 -3.14
C GLN A 416 3.21 -7.16 -3.44
N GLY A 417 4.51 -7.47 -3.52
CA GLY A 417 5.52 -6.47 -3.84
C GLY A 417 6.95 -7.00 -3.90
N TYR A 418 7.84 -6.11 -4.32
CA TYR A 418 9.26 -6.36 -4.53
C TYR A 418 10.07 -5.23 -3.88
N PHE A 419 11.04 -5.61 -3.06
CA PHE A 419 11.99 -4.72 -2.41
C PHE A 419 13.39 -5.00 -2.96
N ASP A 420 14.16 -3.95 -3.14
CA ASP A 420 15.57 -4.03 -3.52
C ASP A 420 16.43 -3.16 -2.59
N THR A 421 17.72 -3.01 -2.91
CA THR A 421 18.65 -2.22 -2.10
C THR A 421 18.26 -0.74 -1.92
N SER A 422 17.24 -0.23 -2.62
CA SER A 422 16.66 1.09 -2.33
C SER A 422 16.00 1.16 -0.96
N ALA A 423 15.59 0.02 -0.39
CA ALA A 423 15.06 -0.06 0.98
C ALA A 423 16.18 0.02 2.04
N GLY A 424 17.45 -0.19 1.65
CA GLY A 424 18.61 -0.30 2.52
C GLY A 424 19.44 -1.55 2.20
N ALA A 425 20.64 -1.66 2.79
CA ALA A 425 21.47 -2.84 2.59
C ALA A 425 20.89 -4.06 3.34
N LYS A 426 20.91 -5.25 2.71
CA LYS A 426 20.29 -6.47 3.28
C LYS A 426 20.89 -6.94 4.61
N HIS A 427 22.10 -6.51 4.97
CA HIS A 427 22.73 -6.83 6.27
C HIS A 427 22.46 -5.78 7.36
N GLU A 428 21.69 -4.73 7.06
CA GLU A 428 21.36 -3.65 7.98
C GLU A 428 19.91 -3.76 8.46
N ALA A 429 19.70 -3.64 9.78
CA ALA A 429 18.36 -3.69 10.38
C ALA A 429 17.43 -2.56 9.87
N ALA A 430 18.01 -1.43 9.45
CA ALA A 430 17.25 -0.30 8.88
C ALA A 430 16.49 -0.70 7.62
N ALA A 431 17.05 -1.59 6.78
CA ALA A 431 16.38 -2.07 5.58
C ALA A 431 15.06 -2.79 5.92
N TYR A 432 15.09 -3.66 6.92
CA TYR A 432 13.91 -4.39 7.38
C TYR A 432 12.88 -3.48 8.05
N ARG A 433 13.30 -2.44 8.79
CA ARG A 433 12.34 -1.44 9.31
C ARG A 433 11.66 -0.67 8.18
N ASN A 434 12.42 -0.26 7.17
CA ASN A 434 11.87 0.41 5.99
C ASN A 434 10.90 -0.50 5.22
N ILE A 435 11.21 -1.79 5.12
CA ILE A 435 10.30 -2.77 4.52
C ILE A 435 9.07 -2.98 5.40
N ALA A 436 9.20 -3.08 6.72
CA ALA A 436 8.06 -3.23 7.64
C ALA A 436 7.08 -2.05 7.51
N LEU A 437 7.61 -0.82 7.43
CA LEU A 437 6.84 0.39 7.15
C LEU A 437 6.16 0.34 5.77
N SER A 438 6.84 -0.23 4.76
CA SER A 438 6.30 -0.37 3.41
C SER A 438 5.25 -1.49 3.28
N VAL A 439 5.35 -2.55 4.09
CA VAL A 439 4.41 -3.67 4.15
C VAL A 439 3.19 -3.31 5.01
N GLY A 440 3.34 -2.40 5.97
CA GLY A 440 2.27 -1.98 6.87
C GLY A 440 1.96 -3.03 7.95
N ALA A 441 3.01 -3.61 8.54
CA ALA A 441 2.86 -4.51 9.68
C ALA A 441 2.52 -3.71 10.94
N ASP A 442 1.51 -4.17 11.70
CA ASP A 442 1.08 -3.54 12.96
C ASP A 442 2.10 -3.77 14.09
N GLU A 443 2.79 -4.91 14.07
CA GLU A 443 3.87 -5.29 15.00
C GLU A 443 5.01 -5.94 14.20
N GLU A 444 6.28 -5.65 14.53
CA GLU A 444 7.42 -6.21 13.78
C GLU A 444 7.52 -7.74 13.89
N SER A 445 6.93 -8.34 14.94
CA SER A 445 6.82 -9.79 15.11
C SER A 445 5.84 -10.47 14.14
N ASP A 446 5.06 -9.71 13.37
CA ASP A 446 4.15 -10.28 12.36
C ASP A 446 4.84 -10.60 11.03
N LEU A 447 6.15 -10.35 10.93
CA LEU A 447 6.92 -10.48 9.69
C LEU A 447 7.87 -11.66 9.77
N LEU A 448 7.81 -12.54 8.76
CA LEU A 448 8.72 -13.67 8.59
C LEU A 448 9.63 -13.44 7.37
N PHE A 449 10.94 -13.37 7.59
CA PHE A 449 11.93 -13.34 6.51
C PHE A 449 12.57 -14.71 6.28
N LEU A 450 12.60 -15.16 5.03
CA LEU A 450 13.26 -16.40 4.61
C LEU A 450 14.46 -16.05 3.72
N THR A 451 15.65 -16.45 4.13
CA THR A 451 16.93 -16.21 3.42
C THR A 451 17.90 -17.36 3.67
N ASP A 452 18.84 -17.61 2.77
CA ASP A 452 19.97 -18.52 2.99
C ASP A 452 21.14 -17.85 3.73
N VAL A 453 21.15 -16.51 3.84
CA VAL A 453 22.28 -15.75 4.37
C VAL A 453 22.09 -15.42 5.85
N LEU A 454 22.99 -15.96 6.70
CA LEU A 454 22.96 -15.75 8.16
C LEU A 454 22.97 -14.27 8.56
N ALA A 455 23.81 -13.45 7.92
CA ALA A 455 23.92 -12.02 8.23
C ALA A 455 22.61 -11.24 7.98
N GLU A 456 21.85 -11.65 6.95
CA GLU A 456 20.55 -11.05 6.62
C GLU A 456 19.48 -11.47 7.62
N ALA A 457 19.45 -12.75 8.02
CA ALA A 457 18.56 -13.24 9.06
C ALA A 457 18.81 -12.54 10.41
N GLN A 458 20.07 -12.30 10.77
CA GLN A 458 20.45 -11.52 11.94
C GLN A 458 20.00 -10.06 11.85
N ALA A 459 20.08 -9.44 10.68
CA ALA A 459 19.62 -8.08 10.45
C ALA A 459 18.10 -7.95 10.59
N ALA A 460 17.34 -8.91 10.03
CA ALA A 460 15.89 -9.00 10.20
C ALA A 460 15.51 -9.14 11.68
N ARG A 461 16.18 -10.02 12.43
CA ARG A 461 15.93 -10.20 13.86
C ARG A 461 16.21 -8.95 14.69
N ARG A 462 17.29 -8.21 14.37
CA ARG A 462 17.58 -6.91 15.01
C ARG A 462 16.52 -5.83 14.72
N ALA A 463 15.73 -6.02 13.66
CA ALA A 463 14.58 -5.17 13.33
C ALA A 463 13.27 -5.67 13.94
N GLY A 464 13.28 -6.73 14.76
CA GLY A 464 12.10 -7.29 15.41
C GLY A 464 11.39 -8.40 14.64
N TRP A 465 11.88 -8.77 13.45
CA TRP A 465 11.24 -9.76 12.60
C TRP A 465 11.54 -11.19 13.05
N HIS A 466 10.61 -12.11 12.73
CA HIS A 466 10.95 -13.53 12.65
C HIS A 466 11.80 -13.77 11.40
N ALA A 467 12.76 -14.69 11.51
CA ALA A 467 13.54 -15.13 10.37
C ALA A 467 13.89 -16.61 10.49
N LYS A 468 13.89 -17.30 9.34
CA LYS A 468 14.33 -18.69 9.21
C LYS A 468 15.37 -18.77 8.11
N LEU A 469 16.35 -19.66 8.30
CA LEU A 469 17.37 -19.92 7.29
C LEU A 469 16.88 -21.00 6.32
N VAL A 470 17.05 -20.74 5.02
CA VAL A 470 16.67 -21.69 3.97
C VAL A 470 17.92 -22.37 3.44
N LEU A 471 18.02 -23.68 3.65
CA LEU A 471 19.13 -24.48 3.15
C LEU A 471 18.73 -25.20 1.85
N ARG A 472 19.27 -24.72 0.73
CA ARG A 472 19.06 -25.31 -0.60
C ARG A 472 20.32 -26.01 -1.13
N PRO A 473 20.18 -26.95 -2.08
CA PRO A 473 21.32 -27.50 -2.79
C PRO A 473 22.18 -26.39 -3.44
N GLY A 474 23.49 -26.41 -3.17
CA GLY A 474 24.43 -25.42 -3.69
C GLY A 474 24.68 -24.20 -2.78
N ASN A 475 23.93 -24.05 -1.69
CA ASN A 475 24.21 -23.02 -0.70
C ASN A 475 25.52 -23.33 0.04
N LYS A 476 26.17 -22.29 0.56
CA LYS A 476 27.30 -22.46 1.48
C LYS A 476 26.80 -23.18 2.74
N PRO A 477 27.63 -24.04 3.37
CA PRO A 477 27.31 -24.56 4.69
C PRO A 477 27.01 -23.41 5.64
N ILE A 478 25.94 -23.52 6.40
CA ILE A 478 25.60 -22.56 7.44
C ILE A 478 26.45 -22.93 8.67
N ASP A 479 27.18 -21.97 9.23
CA ASP A 479 27.99 -22.16 10.45
C ASP A 479 27.13 -22.74 11.59
N GLU A 480 27.69 -23.67 12.38
CA GLU A 480 26.93 -24.46 13.37
C GLU A 480 26.44 -23.65 14.60
N GLU A 481 26.98 -22.45 14.84
CA GLU A 481 26.60 -21.61 15.99
C GLU A 481 25.56 -20.54 15.61
N HIS A 482 24.27 -20.92 15.59
CA HIS A 482 23.17 -19.97 15.50
C HIS A 482 21.84 -20.48 16.08
N ASP A 483 20.96 -19.56 16.46
CA ASP A 483 19.62 -19.87 16.99
C ASP A 483 18.49 -19.70 15.96
N PHE A 484 18.78 -19.67 14.65
CA PHE A 484 17.75 -19.64 13.60
C PHE A 484 17.26 -21.05 13.29
N GLU A 485 15.95 -21.20 13.12
CA GLU A 485 15.36 -22.42 12.55
C GLU A 485 15.80 -22.55 11.09
N VAL A 486 16.25 -23.76 10.70
CA VAL A 486 16.69 -24.08 9.35
C VAL A 486 15.64 -24.94 8.66
N ILE A 487 15.10 -24.44 7.55
CA ILE A 487 14.15 -25.15 6.69
C ILE A 487 14.83 -25.58 5.39
N ARG A 488 14.38 -26.68 4.79
CA ARG A 488 14.91 -27.20 3.50
C ARG A 488 13.92 -27.03 2.35
N SER A 489 12.68 -26.70 2.68
CA SER A 489 11.58 -26.46 1.77
C SER A 489 10.69 -25.34 2.29
N LEU A 490 10.08 -24.55 1.41
CA LEU A 490 9.05 -23.59 1.80
C LEU A 490 7.81 -24.27 2.40
N ARG A 491 7.63 -25.58 2.13
CA ARG A 491 6.57 -26.41 2.73
C ARG A 491 6.71 -26.56 4.25
N ASP A 492 7.90 -26.31 4.78
CA ASP A 492 8.18 -26.39 6.23
C ASP A 492 7.64 -25.15 6.98
N VAL A 493 7.09 -24.15 6.27
CA VAL A 493 6.47 -22.95 6.85
C VAL A 493 4.98 -23.22 7.10
N ASP A 494 4.59 -23.32 8.38
CA ASP A 494 3.19 -23.51 8.75
C ASP A 494 2.38 -22.21 8.72
N VAL A 495 1.48 -22.10 7.74
CA VAL A 495 0.56 -20.95 7.58
C VAL A 495 -0.87 -21.27 8.06
N ARG A 496 -1.12 -22.47 8.61
CA ARG A 496 -2.47 -22.97 8.94
C ARG A 496 -3.03 -22.43 10.26
N GLY A 497 -2.20 -21.85 11.12
CA GLY A 497 -2.64 -21.19 12.36
C GLY A 497 -3.65 -20.04 12.14
N ALA A 498 -3.62 -19.41 10.97
CA ALA A 498 -4.58 -18.37 10.56
C ALA A 498 -6.00 -18.92 10.27
N SER A 499 -6.15 -20.24 10.06
CA SER A 499 -7.42 -20.89 9.69
C SER A 499 -8.36 -21.08 10.90
N LEU A 500 -7.82 -21.34 12.09
CA LEU A 500 -8.60 -21.64 13.30
C LEU A 500 -9.37 -20.42 13.83
N PHE A 501 -8.78 -19.23 13.72
CA PHE A 501 -9.37 -17.96 14.19
C PHE A 501 -10.58 -17.52 13.33
N MET A 502 -10.51 -17.74 12.01
CA MET A 502 -11.65 -17.53 11.11
C MET A 502 -12.79 -18.53 11.35
N TYR A 503 -12.44 -19.78 11.69
CA TYR A 503 -13.45 -20.81 11.92
C TYR A 503 -14.30 -20.52 13.16
N LEU A 504 -13.69 -20.07 14.26
CA LEU A 504 -14.38 -19.70 15.49
C LEU A 504 -15.34 -18.52 15.29
N THR A 505 -14.89 -17.46 14.61
CA THR A 505 -15.74 -16.29 14.28
C THR A 505 -16.88 -16.63 13.32
N TYR A 506 -16.70 -17.63 12.44
CA TYR A 506 -17.75 -18.10 11.54
C TYR A 506 -18.80 -18.98 12.25
N VAL A 507 -18.37 -19.87 13.17
CA VAL A 507 -19.28 -20.65 14.03
C VAL A 507 -20.15 -19.73 14.89
N GLU A 508 -19.57 -18.66 15.45
CA GLU A 508 -20.32 -17.65 16.21
C GLU A 508 -21.38 -16.93 15.34
N ARG A 509 -21.06 -16.63 14.08
CA ARG A 509 -22.04 -16.05 13.12
C ARG A 509 -23.18 -17.01 12.80
N LEU A 510 -22.87 -18.30 12.60
CA LEU A 510 -23.89 -19.31 12.34
C LEU A 510 -24.80 -19.51 13.56
N GLN A 511 -24.24 -19.54 14.77
CA GLN A 511 -25.01 -19.57 16.01
C GLN A 511 -25.89 -18.32 16.17
N GLY A 512 -25.38 -17.14 15.83
CA GLY A 512 -26.14 -15.88 15.85
C GLY A 512 -27.33 -15.90 14.90
N ARG A 513 -27.15 -16.39 13.67
CA ARG A 513 -28.23 -16.54 12.68
C ARG A 513 -29.22 -17.63 13.03
N TRP A 514 -28.77 -18.72 13.67
CA TRP A 514 -29.64 -19.77 14.18
C TRP A 514 -30.60 -19.25 15.26
N ARG A 515 -30.07 -18.47 16.23
CA ARG A 515 -30.90 -17.81 17.25
C ARG A 515 -31.96 -16.88 16.64
N ALA A 516 -31.63 -16.23 15.52
CA ALA A 516 -32.56 -15.35 14.80
C ALA A 516 -33.71 -16.08 14.08
N LEU A 517 -33.63 -17.39 13.87
CA LEU A 517 -34.69 -18.20 13.27
C LEU A 517 -35.79 -18.63 14.27
N GLY A 518 -35.70 -18.22 15.53
CA GLY A 518 -36.77 -18.38 16.52
C GLY A 518 -37.01 -19.81 17.00
N THR A 519 -36.03 -20.70 16.87
CA THR A 519 -36.11 -22.09 17.33
C THR A 519 -35.53 -22.22 18.74
N ASP A 520 -36.26 -22.84 19.67
CA ASP A 520 -35.80 -23.09 21.06
C ASP A 520 -34.68 -24.14 21.18
N ALA A 521 -34.24 -24.71 20.05
CA ALA A 521 -33.14 -25.67 20.02
C ALA A 521 -31.78 -24.95 20.13
N THR A 522 -31.04 -25.23 21.20
CA THR A 522 -29.62 -24.87 21.33
C THR A 522 -28.82 -25.79 20.41
N VAL A 523 -28.16 -25.22 19.39
CA VAL A 523 -27.30 -25.96 18.47
C VAL A 523 -25.83 -25.62 18.73
N GLU A 524 -25.03 -26.63 19.07
CA GLU A 524 -23.58 -26.52 19.20
C GLU A 524 -22.90 -27.04 17.93
N PHE A 525 -21.98 -26.25 17.40
CA PHE A 525 -21.15 -26.61 16.26
C PHE A 525 -19.73 -26.87 16.77
N ALA A 526 -19.25 -28.10 16.66
CA ALA A 526 -17.91 -28.48 17.10
C ALA A 526 -17.12 -29.11 15.94
N TRP A 527 -15.90 -28.64 15.72
CA TRP A 527 -14.97 -29.22 14.76
C TRP A 527 -13.98 -30.12 15.48
N THR A 528 -13.87 -31.37 15.04
CA THR A 528 -12.81 -32.28 15.52
C THR A 528 -11.68 -32.30 14.50
N SER A 529 -10.52 -31.75 14.89
CA SER A 529 -9.33 -31.69 14.01
C SER A 529 -8.82 -33.08 13.63
N SER A 530 -9.04 -34.08 14.49
CA SER A 530 -8.66 -35.49 14.27
C SER A 530 -9.46 -36.15 13.15
N ASP A 531 -10.73 -35.78 12.95
CA ASP A 531 -11.65 -36.51 12.05
C ASP A 531 -12.14 -35.64 10.89
N GLN A 532 -11.78 -34.34 10.86
CA GLN A 532 -12.23 -33.35 9.88
C GLN A 532 -13.76 -33.30 9.72
N ARG A 533 -14.51 -33.45 10.82
CA ARG A 533 -15.98 -33.46 10.82
C ARG A 533 -16.55 -32.27 11.58
N MET A 534 -17.66 -31.74 11.07
CA MET A 534 -18.50 -30.79 11.79
C MET A 534 -19.60 -31.57 12.52
N ARG A 535 -19.59 -31.52 13.85
CA ARG A 535 -20.65 -32.09 14.68
C ARG A 535 -21.67 -31.01 15.00
N ILE A 536 -22.94 -31.36 14.84
CA ILE A 536 -24.09 -30.52 15.17
C ILE A 536 -24.88 -31.24 16.27
N SER A 537 -24.81 -30.74 17.50
CA SER A 537 -25.56 -31.29 18.64
C SER A 537 -26.70 -30.37 19.04
N THR A 538 -27.82 -30.95 19.47
CA THR A 538 -28.92 -30.22 20.13
C THR A 538 -28.98 -30.57 21.61
N ALA A 539 -29.68 -29.77 22.43
CA ALA A 539 -29.92 -30.08 23.84
C ALA A 539 -30.85 -31.30 24.10
N GLY A 540 -30.88 -32.29 23.18
CA GLY A 540 -31.55 -33.58 23.32
C GLY A 540 -30.62 -34.75 22.92
N PRO A 541 -31.05 -36.02 23.08
CA PRO A 541 -30.16 -37.19 23.03
C PRO A 541 -29.64 -37.60 21.64
N ARG A 542 -29.74 -36.74 20.61
CA ARG A 542 -29.30 -37.05 19.24
C ARG A 542 -28.32 -36.01 18.71
N CYS A 543 -27.09 -36.44 18.43
CA CYS A 543 -26.07 -35.68 17.73
C CYS A 543 -26.11 -36.06 16.24
N ILE A 544 -26.15 -35.09 15.34
CA ILE A 544 -26.05 -35.32 13.90
C ILE A 544 -24.63 -34.95 13.48
N ALA A 545 -23.86 -35.91 12.97
CA ALA A 545 -22.55 -35.65 12.38
C ALA A 545 -22.71 -35.44 10.87
N VAL A 546 -22.19 -34.34 10.35
CA VAL A 546 -22.20 -34.08 8.90
C VAL A 546 -20.77 -34.21 8.38
N ARG A 547 -20.55 -35.17 7.48
CA ARG A 547 -19.26 -35.33 6.81
C ARG A 547 -19.14 -34.26 5.71
N PRO A 548 -17.95 -33.67 5.50
CA PRO A 548 -17.71 -32.77 4.37
C PRO A 548 -17.50 -33.51 3.03
N CYS A 549 -17.47 -34.85 3.04
CA CYS A 549 -17.30 -35.64 1.82
C CYS A 549 -18.61 -35.74 1.05
N ASP A 550 -18.44 -35.54 -0.25
CA ASP A 550 -19.38 -35.67 -1.34
C ASP A 550 -20.40 -34.57 -1.60
N SER A 551 -20.65 -34.42 -2.89
CA SER A 551 -21.55 -33.44 -3.49
C SER A 551 -23.03 -33.55 -3.02
N SER A 552 -23.33 -34.52 -2.17
CA SER A 552 -24.59 -34.76 -1.47
C SER A 552 -24.39 -34.67 0.04
N LEU A 553 -25.02 -33.68 0.68
CA LEU A 553 -25.11 -33.61 2.14
C LEU A 553 -26.12 -34.68 2.60
N GLU A 554 -25.66 -35.86 2.99
CA GLU A 554 -26.53 -36.89 3.58
C GLU A 554 -26.19 -37.12 5.07
N PRO A 555 -27.20 -37.35 5.93
CA PRO A 555 -26.95 -37.70 7.33
C PRO A 555 -26.38 -39.12 7.43
N SER A 556 -25.24 -39.29 8.10
CA SER A 556 -24.76 -40.63 8.46
C SER A 556 -25.33 -41.01 9.84
N ASP A 557 -26.17 -42.04 9.89
CA ASP A 557 -26.48 -42.72 11.14
C ASP A 557 -25.19 -43.37 11.65
N GLY A 558 -24.91 -43.24 12.94
CA GLY A 558 -23.57 -43.38 13.52
C GLY A 558 -22.98 -44.80 13.55
N GLU A 559 -22.65 -45.37 12.39
CA GLU A 559 -21.77 -46.54 12.29
C GLU A 559 -20.43 -46.18 11.64
N GLU A 560 -19.35 -46.70 12.25
CA GLU A 560 -17.95 -46.46 11.91
C GLU A 560 -17.58 -47.17 10.60
N ASP A 561 -17.78 -46.50 9.46
CA ASP A 561 -17.12 -46.92 8.22
C ASP A 561 -15.73 -46.25 8.11
N SER A 562 -14.73 -47.12 8.16
CA SER A 562 -13.30 -46.88 7.98
C SER A 562 -12.93 -46.91 6.48
N GLU A 563 -12.79 -45.75 5.88
CA GLU A 563 -12.02 -45.57 4.64
C GLU A 563 -11.05 -44.39 4.84
N GLU A 564 -9.76 -44.67 4.70
CA GLU A 564 -8.68 -43.67 4.75
C GLU A 564 -8.70 -42.83 3.47
N GLU A 565 -9.29 -41.64 3.54
CA GLU A 565 -9.09 -40.59 2.54
C GLU A 565 -8.32 -39.40 3.16
N GLY A 566 -7.35 -38.87 2.40
CA GLY A 566 -6.45 -37.81 2.83
C GLY A 566 -7.12 -36.46 3.12
N PRO A 567 -6.40 -35.50 3.74
CA PRO A 567 -6.97 -34.24 4.21
C PRO A 567 -7.53 -33.37 3.08
N LEU A 568 -8.76 -32.89 3.26
CA LEU A 568 -9.50 -32.06 2.30
C LEU A 568 -8.83 -30.69 2.08
N SER A 569 -8.83 -30.21 0.84
CA SER A 569 -8.35 -28.86 0.51
C SER A 569 -9.22 -27.77 1.15
N TYR A 570 -8.61 -26.63 1.52
CA TYR A 570 -9.32 -25.45 2.05
C TYR A 570 -10.46 -24.96 1.13
N ARG A 571 -10.29 -25.12 -0.18
CA ARG A 571 -11.30 -24.79 -1.19
C ARG A 571 -12.53 -25.70 -1.09
N SER A 572 -12.33 -27.00 -0.82
CA SER A 572 -13.40 -27.97 -0.60
C SER A 572 -14.18 -27.65 0.68
N GLN A 573 -13.47 -27.30 1.76
CA GLN A 573 -14.06 -26.90 3.03
C GLN A 573 -14.90 -25.61 2.88
N THR A 574 -14.37 -24.60 2.20
CA THR A 574 -15.08 -23.32 1.97
C THR A 574 -16.32 -23.48 1.11
N ASN A 575 -16.26 -24.34 0.08
CA ASN A 575 -17.40 -24.65 -0.78
C ASN A 575 -18.50 -25.41 -0.03
N PHE A 576 -18.13 -26.37 0.82
CA PHE A 576 -19.06 -27.06 1.70
C PHE A 576 -19.81 -26.07 2.61
N MET A 577 -19.09 -25.16 3.28
CA MET A 577 -19.70 -24.20 4.21
C MET A 577 -20.68 -23.24 3.51
N ARG A 578 -20.33 -22.72 2.32
CA ARG A 578 -21.23 -21.86 1.53
C ARG A 578 -22.52 -22.56 1.09
N ARG A 579 -22.42 -23.85 0.75
CA ARG A 579 -23.57 -24.64 0.33
C ARG A 579 -24.48 -24.97 1.51
N PHE A 580 -23.91 -25.29 2.66
CA PHE A 580 -24.65 -25.50 3.91
C PHE A 580 -25.39 -24.22 4.34
N GLU A 581 -24.75 -23.05 4.23
CA GLU A 581 -25.38 -21.75 4.52
C GLU A 581 -26.58 -21.46 3.60
N THR A 582 -26.44 -21.74 2.30
CA THR A 582 -27.54 -21.61 1.32
C THR A 582 -28.72 -22.53 1.66
N LEU A 583 -28.46 -23.79 2.00
CA LEU A 583 -29.51 -24.76 2.37
C LEU A 583 -30.21 -24.41 3.68
N MET A 584 -29.47 -23.83 4.64
CA MET A 584 -30.01 -23.28 5.88
C MET A 584 -30.98 -22.12 5.62
N GLN A 585 -30.60 -21.16 4.77
CA GLN A 585 -31.46 -20.03 4.39
C GLN A 585 -32.72 -20.47 3.64
N GLN A 586 -32.61 -21.50 2.80
CA GLN A 586 -33.73 -22.05 2.02
C GLN A 586 -34.62 -23.02 2.83
N GLN A 587 -34.26 -23.31 4.09
CA GLN A 587 -34.88 -24.37 4.91
C GLN A 587 -34.91 -25.76 4.23
N GLN A 588 -33.90 -26.09 3.42
CA GLN A 588 -33.83 -27.34 2.64
C GLN A 588 -32.68 -28.24 3.09
N TRP A 589 -32.22 -28.10 4.33
CA TRP A 589 -31.09 -28.86 4.83
C TRP A 589 -31.49 -30.31 5.23
N PRO A 590 -30.61 -31.31 5.04
CA PRO A 590 -30.95 -32.73 5.06
C PRO A 590 -31.47 -33.27 6.41
N GLY A 591 -31.07 -32.64 7.52
CA GLY A 591 -31.52 -33.04 8.86
C GLY A 591 -32.85 -32.42 9.29
N ARG A 592 -33.50 -31.58 8.46
CA ARG A 592 -34.74 -30.87 8.80
C ARG A 592 -35.89 -31.83 9.17
N ASP A 593 -36.05 -32.93 8.44
CA ASP A 593 -37.12 -33.90 8.69
C ASP A 593 -36.82 -34.84 9.86
N ALA A 594 -35.54 -35.08 10.15
CA ALA A 594 -35.11 -35.74 11.38
C ALA A 594 -35.33 -34.84 12.61
N PHE A 595 -35.17 -33.52 12.45
CA PHE A 595 -35.41 -32.50 13.47
C PHE A 595 -36.90 -32.28 13.77
N ARG A 596 -37.76 -32.22 12.73
CA ARG A 596 -39.22 -32.12 12.89
C ARG A 596 -39.83 -33.30 13.63
N ARG A 597 -39.23 -34.49 13.54
CA ARG A 597 -39.66 -35.70 14.25
C ARG A 597 -39.11 -35.80 15.67
N ALA A 598 -38.17 -34.93 16.06
CA ALA A 598 -37.49 -34.95 17.35
C ALA A 598 -37.87 -33.78 18.29
N SER A 599 -38.61 -32.77 17.79
CA SER A 599 -39.36 -31.85 18.65
C SER A 599 -40.57 -32.58 19.25
N PRO A 600 -40.82 -32.48 20.57
CA PRO A 600 -42.02 -33.06 21.18
C PRO A 600 -43.31 -32.48 20.61
#